data_AF-A0A7V3YK89-F1
#
_entry.id   AF-A0A7V3YK89-F1
#
_cell.length_a   1.000
_cell.length_b   1.000
_cell.length_c   1.000
_cell.angle_alpha   90.00
_cell.angle_beta   90.00
_cell.angle_gamma   90.00
#
_symmetry.space_group_name_H-M   'P 1'
#
loop_
_entity.id
_entity.type
_entity.pdbx_description
1 polymer ?
#
loop_
_entity_poly.entity_id
_entity_poly.type
_entity_poly.pdbx_seq_one_letter_code
_entity_poly.pdbx_strand_id
1 'polypeptide(L)'
;HSFETQDHLVGVVTPIEAMLKIWKEEEVLAPLGKETSVVFCFGMGDRAWSRLRERLGETYALRKVLAFPRLFPGRSEKQAAPLEPGSAIGVQLVTGDAEIVSIGTLTLRDGDRFLALGHPFLHRGKAQYFLSSVYVNFSLKGDEFPFKVGTPIEIVGVVEEDRSVGIAGRFGVFPKTTEVTIGVKEGTRRRDFHFSAVQEEDILVDFLPELLLDAIDRTIDRQSPGSVDLKFRITGENLNLEDEFFWVSEPDVATFASNTFRRVLEAFLKNPYQPVNVAEIALEVEVFPEIQRGWILSCDFPRIVKRGEVAAGKATVFLYRQGVRDVSLQVTVPSDFAPGEAEIVVRGRGGNSGESREGTFTADFQEYLNQKLDELRSDGVDLEILAKGSVPQKTTYTRTHVFLPFVLEGDASSKVWVN
;
A
#
# COMPACT_ATOMS: atom_id res chain seq x y z
N HIS A 1 -17.34 35.55 -1.83
CA HIS A 1 -16.44 36.45 -1.08
C HIS A 1 -15.31 35.61 -0.52
N SER A 2 -14.06 36.02 -0.77
CA SER A 2 -12.89 35.13 -0.82
C SER A 2 -12.47 34.57 0.56
N PHE A 3 -12.00 33.32 0.53
CA PHE A 3 -11.44 32.52 1.64
C PHE A 3 -10.02 32.96 2.07
N GLU A 4 -9.63 34.20 1.75
CA GLU A 4 -8.21 34.56 1.54
C GLU A 4 -7.75 35.84 2.26
N THR A 5 -8.59 36.50 3.05
CA THR A 5 -8.12 37.67 3.79
C THR A 5 -7.56 37.25 5.15
N GLN A 6 -6.31 37.64 5.43
CA GLN A 6 -5.69 37.66 6.78
C GLN A 6 -6.45 38.57 7.78
N ASP A 7 -7.68 38.98 7.45
CA ASP A 7 -8.50 39.88 8.22
C ASP A 7 -9.16 39.11 9.36
N HIS A 8 -8.64 39.32 10.56
CA HIS A 8 -9.14 38.77 11.82
C HIS A 8 -10.56 39.23 12.16
N LEU A 9 -11.15 40.14 11.38
CA LEU A 9 -12.54 40.61 11.52
C LEU A 9 -13.54 39.83 10.66
N VAL A 10 -13.08 39.00 9.72
CA VAL A 10 -13.95 38.20 8.83
C VAL A 10 -13.75 36.71 9.13
N GLY A 11 -14.64 36.16 9.94
CA GLY A 11 -14.77 34.72 10.15
C GLY A 11 -15.79 34.14 9.17
N VAL A 12 -15.37 33.18 8.33
CA VAL A 12 -16.33 32.39 7.55
C VAL A 12 -16.91 31.33 8.48
N VAL A 13 -18.20 31.41 8.75
CA VAL A 13 -18.92 30.50 9.66
C VAL A 13 -19.97 29.74 8.87
N THR A 14 -19.98 28.42 9.03
CA THR A 14 -21.08 27.59 8.52
C THR A 14 -22.25 27.65 9.50
N PRO A 15 -23.46 28.04 9.05
CA PRO A 15 -24.63 28.11 9.94
C PRO A 15 -24.87 26.79 10.66
N ILE A 16 -25.13 26.85 11.97
CA ILE A 16 -25.34 25.65 12.79
C ILE A 16 -26.55 24.85 12.31
N GLU A 17 -27.57 25.50 11.77
CA GLU A 17 -28.76 24.88 11.18
C GLU A 17 -28.40 23.98 9.99
N ALA A 18 -27.37 24.34 9.22
CA ALA A 18 -26.88 23.52 8.13
C ALA A 18 -26.12 22.31 8.66
N MET A 19 -25.28 22.48 9.69
CA MET A 19 -24.55 21.37 10.31
C MET A 19 -25.48 20.36 11.00
N LEU A 20 -26.54 20.83 11.66
CA LEU A 20 -27.53 19.98 12.33
C LEU A 20 -28.27 19.03 11.37
N LYS A 21 -28.25 19.32 10.06
CA LYS A 21 -28.79 18.42 9.03
C LYS A 21 -27.99 17.12 8.89
N ILE A 22 -26.70 17.12 9.24
CA ILE A 22 -25.88 15.89 9.24
C ILE A 22 -26.48 14.85 10.19
N TRP A 23 -26.89 15.26 11.40
CA TRP A 23 -27.53 14.36 12.36
C TRP A 23 -28.93 13.88 11.94
N LYS A 24 -29.58 14.58 11.01
CA LYS A 24 -30.87 14.19 10.46
C LYS A 24 -30.73 13.37 9.17
N GLU A 25 -29.49 13.10 8.75
CA GLU A 25 -29.17 12.46 7.47
C GLU A 25 -29.79 13.20 6.26
N GLU A 26 -30.00 14.51 6.40
CA GLU A 26 -30.53 15.36 5.34
C GLU A 26 -29.39 15.83 4.42
N GLU A 27 -29.54 15.64 3.10
CA GLU A 27 -28.53 16.09 2.14
C GLU A 27 -28.46 17.62 2.05
N VAL A 28 -27.25 18.16 2.20
CA VAL A 28 -26.95 19.57 1.96
C VAL A 28 -26.06 19.68 0.73
N LEU A 29 -26.69 19.90 -0.43
CA LEU A 29 -26.01 20.16 -1.68
C LEU A 29 -25.52 21.61 -1.69
N ALA A 30 -24.31 21.82 -1.18
CA ALA A 30 -23.58 23.07 -1.29
C ALA A 30 -22.40 22.87 -2.24
N PRO A 31 -22.12 23.82 -3.16
CA PRO A 31 -20.89 23.76 -3.94
C PRO A 31 -19.70 23.73 -2.98
N LEU A 32 -18.82 22.75 -3.13
CA LEU A 32 -17.56 22.70 -2.38
C LEU A 32 -16.78 23.97 -2.68
N GLY A 33 -16.62 24.82 -1.66
CA GLY A 33 -15.63 25.90 -1.72
C GLY A 33 -14.23 25.31 -1.86
N LYS A 34 -13.32 26.04 -2.52
CA LYS A 34 -11.92 25.62 -2.63
C LYS A 34 -11.34 25.39 -1.24
N GLU A 35 -10.70 24.22 -1.08
CA GLU A 35 -9.73 23.90 -0.03
C GLU A 35 -10.30 23.83 1.40
N THR A 36 -10.52 22.60 1.89
CA THR A 36 -11.37 22.37 3.08
C THR A 36 -10.54 22.27 4.36
N SER A 37 -9.54 21.38 4.40
CA SER A 37 -8.79 21.06 5.62
C SER A 37 -7.29 21.04 5.41
N VAL A 38 -6.55 21.32 6.49
CA VAL A 38 -5.09 21.14 6.54
C VAL A 38 -4.79 19.79 7.13
N VAL A 39 -3.92 19.03 6.47
CA VAL A 39 -3.40 17.76 6.98
C VAL A 39 -1.98 17.96 7.46
N PHE A 40 -1.72 17.48 8.68
CA PHE A 40 -0.41 17.42 9.30
C PHE A 40 0.09 15.98 9.26
N CYS A 41 1.30 15.79 8.77
CA CYS A 41 2.01 14.52 8.86
C CYS A 41 3.22 14.66 9.79
N PHE A 42 3.27 13.79 10.79
CA PHE A 42 4.35 13.75 11.76
C PHE A 42 5.07 12.42 11.68
N GLY A 43 6.38 12.43 11.91
CA GLY A 43 7.13 11.19 12.06
C GLY A 43 7.35 10.42 10.77
N MET A 44 7.23 11.07 9.61
CA MET A 44 7.61 10.54 8.29
C MET A 44 8.76 11.38 7.70
N GLY A 45 9.64 10.78 6.91
CA GLY A 45 10.73 11.46 6.22
C GLY A 45 10.24 12.27 5.01
N ASP A 46 10.99 13.30 4.65
CA ASP A 46 10.57 14.31 3.65
C ASP A 46 10.19 13.72 2.30
N ARG A 47 10.89 12.66 1.86
CA ARG A 47 10.66 12.01 0.57
C ARG A 47 9.31 11.29 0.52
N ALA A 48 9.07 10.38 1.47
CA ALA A 48 7.82 9.64 1.58
C ALA A 48 6.62 10.59 1.76
N TRP A 49 6.82 11.63 2.57
CA TRP A 49 5.83 12.67 2.73
C TRP A 49 5.54 13.43 1.42
N SER A 50 6.57 13.84 0.68
CA SER A 50 6.37 14.63 -0.55
C SER A 50 5.51 13.89 -1.56
N ARG A 51 5.71 12.57 -1.67
CA ARG A 51 4.92 11.67 -2.51
C ARG A 51 3.50 11.49 -1.97
N LEU A 52 3.37 11.33 -0.66
CA LEU A 52 2.04 11.27 -0.04
C LEU A 52 1.26 12.55 -0.28
N ARG A 53 1.89 13.72 -0.15
CA ARG A 53 1.27 15.03 -0.41
C ARG A 53 0.77 15.13 -1.86
N GLU A 54 1.56 14.68 -2.82
CA GLU A 54 1.17 14.65 -4.23
C GLU A 54 -0.11 13.82 -4.42
N ARG A 55 -0.13 12.58 -3.91
CA ARG A 55 -1.30 11.71 -3.97
C ARG A 55 -2.53 12.31 -3.30
N LEU A 56 -2.38 12.83 -2.10
CA LEU A 56 -3.50 13.42 -1.38
C LEU A 56 -4.05 14.67 -2.07
N GLY A 57 -3.20 15.45 -2.75
CA GLY A 57 -3.61 16.61 -3.53
C GLY A 57 -4.33 16.25 -4.83
N GLU A 58 -4.05 15.09 -5.42
CA GLU A 58 -4.76 14.58 -6.60
C GLU A 58 -6.12 13.98 -6.24
N THR A 59 -6.20 13.25 -5.12
CA THR A 59 -7.40 12.51 -4.71
C THR A 59 -8.40 13.36 -3.92
N TYR A 60 -7.92 14.27 -3.06
CA TYR A 60 -8.76 14.98 -2.10
C TYR A 60 -8.65 16.50 -2.24
N ALA A 61 -9.75 17.21 -1.98
CA ALA A 61 -9.82 18.67 -2.02
C ALA A 61 -9.21 19.33 -0.75
N LEU A 62 -7.99 18.94 -0.40
CA LEU A 62 -7.28 19.46 0.77
C LEU A 62 -6.72 20.86 0.51
N ARG A 63 -6.71 21.68 1.56
CA ARG A 63 -6.11 23.02 1.51
C ARG A 63 -4.61 22.95 1.42
N LYS A 64 -4.02 22.23 2.37
CA LYS A 64 -2.59 22.09 2.48
C LYS A 64 -2.28 20.81 3.20
N VAL A 65 -1.20 20.20 2.79
CA VAL A 65 -0.61 19.06 3.47
C VAL A 65 0.73 19.60 3.96
N LEU A 66 0.97 19.56 5.27
CA LEU A 66 2.20 20.01 5.94
C LEU A 66 2.86 18.83 6.66
N ALA A 67 4.17 18.66 6.50
CA ALA A 67 4.93 17.71 7.30
C ALA A 67 5.80 18.44 8.30
N PHE A 68 5.92 17.81 9.46
CA PHE A 68 6.84 18.22 10.48
C PHE A 68 7.66 17.01 10.90
N PRO A 69 8.99 17.17 11.09
CA PRO A 69 9.73 16.17 11.83
C PRO A 69 9.05 16.00 13.19
N ARG A 70 9.15 14.80 13.78
CA ARG A 70 8.73 14.62 15.17
C ARG A 70 9.62 15.49 16.05
N LEU A 71 9.15 16.70 16.35
CA LEU A 71 9.85 17.69 17.17
C LEU A 71 9.84 17.32 18.66
N PHE A 72 8.95 16.40 19.07
CA PHE A 72 8.79 15.98 20.45
C PHE A 72 8.64 14.45 20.53
N PRO A 73 9.48 13.75 21.31
CA PRO A 73 9.26 12.35 21.63
C PRO A 73 8.16 12.23 22.69
N GLY A 74 7.18 11.35 22.42
CA GLY A 74 6.19 10.90 23.41
C GLY A 74 4.81 11.55 23.28
N ARG A 75 3.77 10.76 23.59
CA ARG A 75 2.47 11.30 24.01
C ARG A 75 2.75 12.29 25.12
N SER A 76 2.32 13.53 24.94
CA SER A 76 2.46 14.54 25.98
C SER A 76 1.82 14.01 27.27
N GLU A 77 2.50 14.08 28.42
CA GLU A 77 1.89 13.87 29.75
C GLU A 77 0.75 14.86 30.06
N LYS A 78 0.44 15.74 29.10
CA LYS A 78 -0.66 16.69 29.18
C LYS A 78 -1.97 15.92 29.21
N GLN A 79 -2.68 16.10 30.31
CA GLN A 79 -3.99 15.53 30.55
C GLN A 79 -4.98 16.09 29.51
N ALA A 80 -5.79 15.22 28.91
CA ALA A 80 -6.87 15.66 28.03
C ALA A 80 -7.86 16.50 28.85
N ALA A 81 -8.04 17.76 28.47
CA ALA A 81 -9.11 18.58 29.01
C ALA A 81 -10.47 18.08 28.47
N PRO A 82 -11.58 18.25 29.22
CA PRO A 82 -12.90 17.96 28.71
C PRO A 82 -13.16 18.72 27.39
N LEU A 83 -13.55 17.99 26.34
CA LEU A 83 -13.86 18.60 25.06
C LEU A 83 -15.22 19.29 25.10
N GLU A 84 -15.20 20.61 25.01
CA GLU A 84 -16.35 21.52 24.92
C GLU A 84 -16.34 22.30 23.60
N PRO A 85 -17.49 22.87 23.15
CA PRO A 85 -17.51 23.76 21.99
C PRO A 85 -16.38 24.81 22.01
N GLY A 86 -15.63 24.91 20.92
CA GLY A 86 -14.42 25.74 20.81
C GLY A 86 -13.10 24.99 21.09
N SER A 87 -13.15 23.78 21.65
CA SER A 87 -11.96 22.96 21.89
C SER A 87 -11.27 22.54 20.59
N ALA A 88 -9.94 22.41 20.65
CA ALA A 88 -9.19 21.82 19.55
C ALA A 88 -9.38 20.29 19.52
N ILE A 89 -9.68 19.78 18.34
CA ILE A 89 -9.80 18.35 18.07
C ILE A 89 -8.90 17.96 16.90
N GLY A 90 -8.54 16.69 16.84
CA GLY A 90 -7.84 16.07 15.73
C GLY A 90 -8.75 15.07 15.05
N VAL A 91 -8.73 15.06 13.72
CA VAL A 91 -9.29 13.98 12.89
C VAL A 91 -8.10 13.22 12.32
N GLN A 92 -7.83 12.02 12.83
CA GLN A 92 -6.65 11.23 12.43
C GLN A 92 -7.03 10.10 11.48
N LEU A 93 -6.11 9.83 10.54
CA LEU A 93 -6.19 8.72 9.60
C LEU A 93 -5.18 7.62 9.93
N VAL A 94 -4.02 8.00 10.46
CA VAL A 94 -2.94 7.09 10.87
C VAL A 94 -2.37 7.55 12.21
N THR A 95 -2.06 6.59 13.07
CA THR A 95 -1.36 6.76 14.35
C THR A 95 -0.22 5.73 14.47
N GLY A 96 0.72 5.91 15.41
CA GLY A 96 1.84 4.98 15.62
C GLY A 96 3.19 5.66 15.40
N ASP A 97 4.08 5.07 14.61
CA ASP A 97 5.41 5.65 14.31
C ASP A 97 5.35 6.88 13.40
N ALA A 98 4.25 7.04 12.68
CA ALA A 98 3.86 8.24 11.96
C ALA A 98 2.41 8.58 12.30
N GLU A 99 2.07 9.87 12.23
CA GLU A 99 0.72 10.36 12.48
C GLU A 99 0.26 11.24 11.34
N ILE A 100 -1.00 11.06 10.94
CA ILE A 100 -1.65 11.82 9.88
C ILE A 100 -2.94 12.36 10.44
N VAL A 101 -3.00 13.67 10.63
CA VAL A 101 -4.07 14.34 11.38
C VAL A 101 -4.46 15.66 10.76
N SER A 102 -5.74 15.95 10.70
CA SER A 102 -6.25 17.31 10.53
C SER A 102 -6.66 17.89 11.87
N ILE A 103 -6.26 19.13 12.15
CA ILE A 103 -6.60 19.81 13.40
C ILE A 103 -7.68 20.82 13.12
N GLY A 104 -8.74 20.79 13.92
CA GLY A 104 -9.82 21.74 13.83
C GLY A 104 -10.50 21.99 15.16
N THR A 105 -11.76 22.42 15.09
CA THR A 105 -12.50 22.90 16.26
C THR A 105 -13.80 22.13 16.43
N LEU A 106 -14.09 21.74 17.67
CA LEU A 106 -15.37 21.19 18.06
C LEU A 106 -16.44 22.29 18.03
N THR A 107 -17.48 22.14 17.23
CA THR A 107 -18.53 23.16 17.06
C THR A 107 -19.63 22.99 18.09
N LEU A 108 -20.14 21.76 18.24
CA LEU A 108 -21.23 21.44 19.15
C LEU A 108 -21.00 20.05 19.75
N ARG A 109 -21.37 19.90 21.02
CA ARG A 109 -21.44 18.62 21.72
C ARG A 109 -22.82 18.47 22.35
N ASP A 110 -23.47 17.35 22.07
CA ASP A 110 -24.75 16.96 22.67
C ASP A 110 -24.64 15.52 23.18
N GLY A 111 -24.37 15.38 24.47
CA GLY A 111 -24.07 14.09 25.09
C GLY A 111 -22.79 13.46 24.52
N ASP A 112 -22.96 12.29 23.89
CA ASP A 112 -21.92 11.55 23.19
C ASP A 112 -21.76 11.99 21.73
N ARG A 113 -22.71 12.74 21.14
CA ARG A 113 -22.64 13.20 19.74
C ARG A 113 -21.92 14.52 19.62
N PHE A 114 -21.28 14.74 18.46
CA PHE A 114 -20.68 16.03 18.14
C PHE A 114 -20.89 16.48 16.69
N LEU A 115 -20.65 17.77 16.48
CA LEU A 115 -20.44 18.44 15.20
C LEU A 115 -19.14 19.24 15.26
N ALA A 116 -18.36 19.25 14.17
CA ALA A 116 -17.08 19.96 14.12
C ALA A 116 -16.70 20.47 12.72
N LEU A 117 -15.62 21.25 12.68
CA LEU A 117 -14.97 21.88 11.51
C LEU A 117 -15.79 22.96 10.78
N GLY A 118 -17.09 22.74 10.56
CA GLY A 118 -17.90 23.61 9.69
C GLY A 118 -17.54 23.48 8.20
N HIS A 119 -16.67 22.54 7.84
CA HIS A 119 -16.28 22.19 6.47
C HIS A 119 -15.96 20.70 6.42
N PRO A 120 -15.96 20.05 5.25
CA PRO A 120 -15.55 18.66 5.14
C PRO A 120 -14.08 18.49 5.47
N PHE A 121 -13.71 17.29 5.87
CA PHE A 121 -12.33 16.86 5.91
C PHE A 121 -11.89 16.34 4.53
N LEU A 122 -12.20 15.09 4.22
CA LEU A 122 -11.95 14.44 2.93
C LEU A 122 -13.20 14.41 2.04
N HIS A 123 -14.35 14.85 2.57
CA HIS A 123 -15.66 14.83 1.91
C HIS A 123 -16.11 13.43 1.47
N ARG A 124 -15.95 12.45 2.36
CA ARG A 124 -16.21 11.03 2.07
C ARG A 124 -17.66 10.58 2.29
N GLY A 125 -18.52 11.43 2.84
CA GLY A 125 -19.85 11.01 3.25
C GLY A 125 -19.76 10.21 4.53
N LYS A 126 -20.02 8.90 4.48
CA LYS A 126 -19.77 8.04 5.64
C LYS A 126 -18.27 7.88 5.84
N ALA A 127 -17.84 7.93 7.09
CA ALA A 127 -16.44 7.86 7.48
C ALA A 127 -16.26 7.01 8.75
N GLN A 128 -15.03 6.60 9.02
CA GLN A 128 -14.62 5.92 10.25
C GLN A 128 -13.26 6.45 10.68
N TYR A 129 -13.16 7.76 10.94
CA TYR A 129 -11.88 8.37 11.32
C TYR A 129 -11.70 8.44 12.83
N PHE A 130 -10.46 8.45 13.29
CA PHE A 130 -10.16 8.69 14.69
C PHE A 130 -10.51 10.13 15.05
N LEU A 131 -11.24 10.33 16.15
CA LEU A 131 -11.34 11.62 16.81
C LEU A 131 -10.34 11.66 17.96
N SER A 132 -9.49 12.67 17.99
CA SER A 132 -8.53 12.86 19.08
C SER A 132 -8.65 14.22 19.76
N SER A 133 -8.29 14.27 21.03
CA SER A 133 -8.02 15.52 21.74
C SER A 133 -6.67 16.06 21.27
N VAL A 134 -6.57 17.39 21.10
CA VAL A 134 -5.35 18.03 20.60
C VAL A 134 -4.87 19.08 21.58
N TYR A 135 -3.59 19.00 21.94
CA TYR A 135 -2.90 20.11 22.58
C TYR A 135 -2.42 21.09 21.52
N VAL A 136 -2.91 22.33 21.54
CA VAL A 136 -2.41 23.38 20.62
C VAL A 136 -1.05 23.86 21.11
N ASN A 137 0.00 23.58 20.35
CA ASN A 137 1.36 24.03 20.67
C ASN A 137 1.52 25.52 20.34
N PHE A 138 1.09 25.93 19.15
CA PHE A 138 1.20 27.32 18.68
C PHE A 138 0.19 27.62 17.57
N SER A 139 -0.16 28.90 17.45
CA SER A 139 -0.95 29.43 16.33
C SER A 139 -0.01 30.18 15.40
N LEU A 140 0.04 29.76 14.13
CA LEU A 140 0.82 30.42 13.10
C LEU A 140 -0.08 31.35 12.29
N LYS A 141 0.44 32.54 11.97
CA LYS A 141 -0.26 33.50 11.10
C LYS A 141 -0.46 32.94 9.69
N GLY A 142 0.55 32.20 9.19
CA GLY A 142 0.64 31.69 7.82
C GLY A 142 0.62 32.78 6.75
N ASP A 143 1.30 32.55 5.63
CA ASP A 143 1.31 33.55 4.55
C ASP A 143 -0.02 33.55 3.79
N GLU A 144 -0.60 32.37 3.57
CA GLU A 144 -1.89 32.17 2.89
C GLU A 144 -3.08 32.15 3.85
N PHE A 145 -2.93 31.53 5.04
CA PHE A 145 -3.98 31.46 6.06
C PHE A 145 -3.42 31.09 7.44
N PRO A 146 -4.06 31.53 8.53
CA PRO A 146 -3.66 31.16 9.88
C PRO A 146 -4.07 29.73 10.23
N PHE A 147 -3.21 29.00 10.92
CA PHE A 147 -3.49 27.64 11.38
C PHE A 147 -2.86 27.32 12.72
N LYS A 148 -3.49 26.38 13.44
CA LYS A 148 -2.96 25.83 14.69
C LYS A 148 -2.03 24.67 14.35
N VAL A 149 -0.90 24.61 15.03
CA VAL A 149 -0.07 23.41 15.11
C VAL A 149 -0.28 22.81 16.49
N GLY A 150 -0.66 21.55 16.51
CA GLY A 150 -1.01 20.85 17.73
C GLY A 150 -0.52 19.41 17.70
N THR A 151 -0.43 18.84 18.89
CA THR A 151 -0.04 17.46 19.13
C THR A 151 -1.28 16.68 19.56
N PRO A 152 -1.68 15.63 18.83
CA PRO A 152 -2.71 14.71 19.31
C PRO A 152 -2.31 14.07 20.64
N ILE A 153 -3.25 13.97 21.58
CA ILE A 153 -3.00 13.42 22.92
C ILE A 153 -3.61 12.03 23.04
N GLU A 154 -4.92 11.95 22.85
CA GLU A 154 -5.71 10.74 23.09
C GLU A 154 -6.79 10.60 22.02
N ILE A 155 -7.03 9.36 21.57
CA ILE A 155 -8.20 9.02 20.74
C ILE A 155 -9.41 8.94 21.68
N VAL A 156 -10.41 9.77 21.43
CA VAL A 156 -11.57 9.96 22.32
C VAL A 156 -12.90 9.59 21.65
N GLY A 157 -12.88 9.24 20.37
CA GLY A 157 -14.09 8.92 19.63
C GLY A 157 -13.85 8.59 18.17
N VAL A 158 -14.92 8.68 17.40
CA VAL A 158 -14.97 8.39 15.98
C VAL A 158 -15.69 9.50 15.22
N VAL A 159 -15.17 9.84 14.04
CA VAL A 159 -15.90 10.63 13.03
C VAL A 159 -16.62 9.66 12.11
N GLU A 160 -17.94 9.82 12.01
CA GLU A 160 -18.82 8.91 11.25
C GLU A 160 -19.36 9.55 9.97
N GLU A 161 -19.41 10.88 9.94
CA GLU A 161 -19.93 11.65 8.82
C GLU A 161 -18.98 12.77 8.46
N ASP A 162 -18.66 12.89 7.18
CA ASP A 162 -17.78 13.89 6.59
C ASP A 162 -18.46 14.52 5.36
N ARG A 163 -19.16 15.63 5.61
CA ARG A 163 -20.12 16.27 4.68
C ARG A 163 -19.70 17.70 4.34
N SER A 164 -20.36 18.26 3.34
CA SER A 164 -20.08 19.61 2.79
C SER A 164 -20.09 20.73 3.83
N VAL A 165 -20.82 20.56 4.94
CA VAL A 165 -21.01 21.57 5.98
C VAL A 165 -20.30 21.24 7.29
N GLY A 166 -19.52 20.17 7.34
CA GLY A 166 -18.84 19.75 8.56
C GLY A 166 -18.73 18.25 8.73
N ILE A 167 -18.23 17.86 9.89
CA ILE A 167 -18.15 16.46 10.31
C ILE A 167 -19.03 16.21 11.53
N ALA A 168 -19.47 14.96 11.69
CA ALA A 168 -20.18 14.50 12.88
C ALA A 168 -19.69 13.12 13.32
N GLY A 169 -19.96 12.76 14.58
CA GLY A 169 -19.63 11.45 15.10
C GLY A 169 -19.95 11.33 16.58
N ARG A 170 -19.30 10.37 17.25
CA ARG A 170 -19.53 10.05 18.67
C ARG A 170 -18.25 9.93 19.50
N PHE A 171 -18.32 10.40 20.74
CA PHE A 171 -17.32 10.16 21.77
C PHE A 171 -17.48 8.75 22.37
N GLY A 172 -16.38 8.14 22.80
CA GLY A 172 -16.39 6.82 23.46
C GLY A 172 -16.66 5.63 22.54
N VAL A 173 -16.90 5.87 21.25
CA VAL A 173 -16.95 4.85 20.19
C VAL A 173 -15.71 5.02 19.32
N PHE A 174 -15.09 3.92 18.93
CA PHE A 174 -13.83 3.95 18.17
C PHE A 174 -14.02 3.33 16.78
N PRO A 175 -13.34 3.86 15.75
CA PRO A 175 -13.42 3.28 14.40
C PRO A 175 -12.78 1.90 14.37
N LYS A 176 -13.16 1.10 13.36
CA LYS A 176 -12.37 -0.08 13.01
C LYS A 176 -11.02 0.36 12.44
N THR A 177 -9.98 -0.36 12.82
CA THR A 177 -8.61 -0.05 12.42
C THR A 177 -7.99 -1.21 11.66
N THR A 178 -7.01 -0.86 10.83
CA THR A 178 -6.05 -1.78 10.25
C THR A 178 -4.74 -1.60 10.98
N GLU A 179 -4.30 -2.62 11.71
CA GLU A 179 -3.00 -2.64 12.34
C GLU A 179 -1.94 -2.99 11.31
N VAL A 180 -0.86 -2.21 11.27
CA VAL A 180 0.20 -2.34 10.25
C VAL A 180 1.53 -2.46 10.94
N THR A 181 2.26 -3.54 10.63
CA THR A 181 3.62 -3.76 11.11
C THR A 181 4.57 -3.89 9.93
N ILE A 182 5.66 -3.11 9.94
CA ILE A 182 6.68 -3.15 8.89
C ILE A 182 8.04 -3.43 9.53
N GLY A 183 8.53 -4.65 9.37
CA GLY A 183 9.89 -5.02 9.72
C GLY A 183 10.80 -4.86 8.50
N VAL A 184 11.84 -4.03 8.60
CA VAL A 184 12.84 -3.86 7.54
C VAL A 184 14.21 -4.28 8.04
N LYS A 185 14.92 -5.04 7.21
CA LYS A 185 16.28 -5.51 7.48
C LYS A 185 17.20 -5.24 6.30
N GLU A 186 18.45 -4.89 6.60
CA GLU A 186 19.56 -4.95 5.66
C GLU A 186 20.82 -5.45 6.40
N GLY A 187 21.29 -6.65 6.04
CA GLY A 187 22.41 -7.28 6.73
C GLY A 187 22.12 -7.45 8.22
N THR A 188 22.84 -6.71 9.08
CA THR A 188 22.63 -6.72 10.54
C THR A 188 21.74 -5.59 11.04
N ARG A 189 21.39 -4.62 10.19
CA ARG A 189 20.50 -3.51 10.56
C ARG A 189 19.06 -3.99 10.45
N ARG A 190 18.28 -3.87 11.53
CA ARG A 190 16.83 -4.12 11.53
C ARG A 190 16.11 -2.98 12.23
N ARG A 191 14.97 -2.56 11.70
CA ARG A 191 14.03 -1.66 12.37
C ARG A 191 12.62 -2.16 12.12
N ASP A 192 11.78 -2.04 13.15
CA ASP A 192 10.38 -2.41 13.10
C ASP A 192 9.55 -1.13 13.32
N PHE A 193 8.47 -1.00 12.55
CA PHE A 193 7.55 0.13 12.60
C PHE A 193 6.12 -0.37 12.82
N HIS A 194 5.34 0.37 13.61
CA HIS A 194 3.98 0.05 13.99
C HIS A 194 3.06 1.22 13.71
N PHE A 195 1.94 0.95 13.03
CA PHE A 195 0.92 1.93 12.73
C PHE A 195 -0.47 1.34 12.97
N SER A 196 -1.42 2.21 13.31
CA SER A 196 -2.85 1.92 13.28
C SER A 196 -3.50 2.92 12.34
N ALA A 197 -4.07 2.40 11.24
CA ALA A 197 -4.72 3.18 10.19
C ALA A 197 -6.24 2.99 10.25
N VAL A 198 -7.00 3.98 9.81
CA VAL A 198 -8.46 3.81 9.64
C VAL A 198 -8.71 2.75 8.57
N GLN A 199 -9.68 1.86 8.80
CA GLN A 199 -10.00 0.74 7.91
C GLN A 199 -10.83 1.23 6.70
N GLU A 200 -10.20 2.01 5.83
CA GLU A 200 -10.79 2.59 4.61
C GLU A 200 -9.89 2.30 3.40
N GLU A 201 -10.44 1.68 2.36
CA GLU A 201 -9.66 1.16 1.22
C GLU A 201 -8.81 2.22 0.52
N ASP A 202 -9.39 3.40 0.21
CA ASP A 202 -8.67 4.48 -0.49
C ASP A 202 -7.51 5.01 0.35
N ILE A 203 -7.74 5.13 1.66
CA ILE A 203 -6.72 5.56 2.62
C ILE A 203 -5.60 4.51 2.66
N LEU A 204 -5.92 3.23 2.84
CA LEU A 204 -4.88 2.20 2.88
C LEU A 204 -4.04 2.16 1.58
N VAL A 205 -4.68 2.30 0.42
CA VAL A 205 -3.97 2.35 -0.89
C VAL A 205 -3.08 3.59 -1.02
N ASP A 206 -3.52 4.74 -0.52
CA ASP A 206 -2.77 6.00 -0.64
C ASP A 206 -1.59 6.08 0.33
N PHE A 207 -1.79 5.68 1.59
CA PHE A 207 -0.85 5.92 2.70
C PHE A 207 0.17 4.80 2.91
N LEU A 208 -0.24 3.52 2.88
CA LEU A 208 0.64 2.40 3.24
C LEU A 208 1.90 2.29 2.36
N PRO A 209 1.86 2.54 1.05
CA PRO A 209 3.07 2.50 0.24
C PRO A 209 4.11 3.54 0.66
N GLU A 210 3.66 4.69 1.17
CA GLU A 210 4.57 5.76 1.61
C GLU A 210 5.09 5.50 3.03
N LEU A 211 4.32 4.80 3.89
CA LEU A 211 4.84 4.25 5.15
C LEU A 211 5.93 3.20 4.89
N LEU A 212 5.73 2.33 3.90
CA LEU A 212 6.74 1.35 3.48
C LEU A 212 8.00 2.05 2.93
N LEU A 213 7.84 3.07 2.09
CA LEU A 213 8.97 3.86 1.58
C LEU A 213 9.78 4.48 2.73
N ASP A 214 9.10 5.14 3.68
CA ASP A 214 9.74 5.75 4.85
C ASP A 214 10.46 4.71 5.72
N ALA A 215 9.83 3.55 5.96
CA ALA A 215 10.42 2.46 6.74
C ALA A 215 11.71 1.93 6.10
N ILE A 216 11.73 1.76 4.78
CA ILE A 216 12.91 1.34 4.03
C ILE A 216 14.00 2.41 4.13
N ASP A 217 13.69 3.66 3.74
CA ASP A 217 14.65 4.78 3.71
C ASP A 217 15.33 4.96 5.07
N ARG A 218 14.57 4.91 6.18
CA ARG A 218 15.09 5.04 7.55
C ARG A 218 15.94 3.88 8.03
N THR A 219 15.81 2.71 7.41
CA THR A 219 16.53 1.51 7.80
C THR A 219 17.85 1.40 7.04
N ILE A 220 17.81 1.62 5.72
CA ILE A 220 18.99 1.48 4.85
C ILE A 220 19.85 2.74 4.83
N ASP A 221 19.27 3.89 5.19
CA ASP A 221 19.91 5.21 5.27
C ASP A 221 20.57 5.66 3.96
N ARG A 222 19.92 5.35 2.83
CA ARG A 222 20.36 5.73 1.49
C ARG A 222 19.23 5.60 0.46
N GLN A 223 19.41 6.26 -0.67
CA GLN A 223 18.58 6.10 -1.87
C GLN A 223 19.46 5.50 -2.96
N SER A 224 19.27 4.23 -3.27
CA SER A 224 20.18 3.50 -4.14
C SER A 224 19.49 2.40 -4.96
N PRO A 225 20.14 1.97 -6.05
CA PRO A 225 19.88 0.66 -6.63
C PRO A 225 19.95 -0.45 -5.58
N GLY A 226 19.29 -1.56 -5.85
CA GLY A 226 19.36 -2.76 -5.02
C GLY A 226 18.29 -3.79 -5.37
N SER A 227 18.23 -4.82 -4.54
CA SER A 227 17.18 -5.84 -4.58
C SER A 227 16.40 -5.86 -3.28
N VAL A 228 15.18 -6.36 -3.32
CA VAL A 228 14.32 -6.46 -2.15
C VAL A 228 13.55 -7.77 -2.18
N ASP A 229 13.58 -8.47 -1.05
CA ASP A 229 12.63 -9.54 -0.72
C ASP A 229 11.54 -8.92 0.17
N LEU A 230 10.30 -8.97 -0.28
CA LEU A 230 9.14 -8.48 0.46
C LEU A 230 8.17 -9.63 0.67
N LYS A 231 8.06 -10.05 1.93
CA LYS A 231 7.03 -10.95 2.42
C LYS A 231 5.92 -10.14 3.05
N PHE A 232 4.68 -10.44 2.72
CA PHE A 232 3.54 -9.79 3.36
C PHE A 232 2.46 -10.77 3.74
N ARG A 233 1.73 -10.41 4.80
CA ARG A 233 0.54 -11.11 5.28
C ARG A 233 -0.57 -10.10 5.53
N ILE A 234 -1.72 -10.31 4.90
CA ILE A 234 -2.92 -9.47 5.05
C ILE A 234 -4.03 -10.33 5.63
N THR A 235 -4.51 -9.96 6.81
CA THR A 235 -5.55 -10.69 7.55
C THR A 235 -6.81 -9.84 7.68
N GLY A 236 -7.97 -10.46 7.51
CA GLY A 236 -9.29 -9.86 7.66
C GLY A 236 -10.32 -10.87 8.18
N GLU A 237 -11.58 -10.45 8.27
CA GLU A 237 -12.66 -11.23 8.90
C GLU A 237 -12.86 -12.63 8.28
N ASN A 238 -12.66 -12.77 6.97
CA ASN A 238 -12.72 -14.05 6.24
C ASN A 238 -11.59 -14.18 5.22
N LEU A 239 -10.42 -13.63 5.57
CA LEU A 239 -9.36 -13.42 4.60
C LEU A 239 -7.99 -13.58 5.25
N ASN A 240 -7.16 -14.41 4.63
CA ASN A 240 -5.76 -14.54 4.97
C ASN A 240 -4.98 -14.70 3.66
N LEU A 241 -4.25 -13.66 3.30
CA LEU A 241 -3.37 -13.63 2.14
C LEU A 241 -1.94 -13.56 2.64
N GLU A 242 -1.09 -14.45 2.15
CA GLU A 242 0.34 -14.41 2.39
C GLU A 242 1.04 -14.62 1.05
N ASP A 243 1.99 -13.75 0.74
CA ASP A 243 2.79 -13.88 -0.46
C ASP A 243 4.19 -13.25 -0.30
N GLU A 244 5.10 -13.63 -1.19
CA GLU A 244 6.49 -13.23 -1.23
C GLU A 244 6.85 -12.76 -2.65
N PHE A 245 7.51 -11.62 -2.72
CA PHE A 245 8.01 -11.03 -3.94
C PHE A 245 9.50 -10.72 -3.84
N PHE A 246 10.23 -11.06 -4.89
CA PHE A 246 11.62 -10.63 -5.04
C PHE A 246 11.76 -9.68 -6.24
N TRP A 247 12.15 -8.43 -5.95
CA TRP A 247 12.25 -7.37 -6.94
C TRP A 247 13.65 -6.78 -7.01
N VAL A 248 13.98 -6.22 -8.17
CA VAL A 248 15.26 -5.54 -8.44
C VAL A 248 14.96 -4.16 -9.03
N SER A 249 15.68 -3.16 -8.55
CA SER A 249 15.59 -1.79 -9.09
C SER A 249 16.99 -1.22 -9.29
N GLU A 250 17.27 -0.78 -10.53
CA GLU A 250 18.48 -0.05 -10.87
C GLU A 250 18.47 1.43 -10.43
N PRO A 251 17.36 2.18 -10.46
CA PRO A 251 17.38 3.56 -9.98
C PRO A 251 17.26 3.67 -8.46
N ASP A 252 16.24 3.04 -7.87
CA ASP A 252 15.91 3.16 -6.45
C ASP A 252 15.03 2.00 -5.99
N VAL A 253 15.53 1.18 -5.07
CA VAL A 253 14.83 -0.01 -4.59
C VAL A 253 13.62 0.31 -3.70
N ALA A 254 13.71 1.36 -2.87
CA ALA A 254 12.66 1.71 -1.91
C ALA A 254 11.42 2.27 -2.63
N THR A 255 11.62 3.18 -3.59
CA THR A 255 10.56 3.72 -4.45
C THR A 255 9.93 2.63 -5.32
N PHE A 256 10.74 1.72 -5.86
CA PHE A 256 10.21 0.60 -6.64
C PHE A 256 9.32 -0.31 -5.77
N ALA A 257 9.81 -0.73 -4.60
CA ALA A 257 9.05 -1.56 -3.66
C ALA A 257 7.74 -0.89 -3.25
N SER A 258 7.78 0.40 -2.89
CA SER A 258 6.61 1.20 -2.56
C SER A 258 5.57 1.21 -3.70
N ASN A 259 5.99 1.55 -4.92
CA ASN A 259 5.09 1.60 -6.07
C ASN A 259 4.48 0.24 -6.42
N THR A 260 5.28 -0.83 -6.34
CA THR A 260 4.79 -2.18 -6.65
C THR A 260 3.87 -2.70 -5.56
N PHE A 261 4.17 -2.42 -4.28
CA PHE A 261 3.28 -2.76 -3.17
C PHE A 261 1.95 -1.99 -3.24
N ARG A 262 1.94 -0.74 -3.72
CA ARG A 262 0.68 -0.04 -4.04
C ARG A 262 -0.19 -0.82 -5.02
N ARG A 263 0.41 -1.42 -6.06
CA ARG A 263 -0.33 -2.24 -7.04
C ARG A 263 -0.89 -3.52 -6.41
N VAL A 264 -0.19 -4.12 -5.44
CA VAL A 264 -0.70 -5.23 -4.62
C VAL A 264 -1.95 -4.79 -3.86
N LEU A 265 -1.87 -3.65 -3.17
CA LEU A 265 -3.02 -3.09 -2.44
C LEU A 265 -4.18 -2.74 -3.37
N GLU A 266 -3.93 -2.16 -4.55
CA GLU A 266 -4.97 -1.86 -5.54
C GLU A 266 -5.66 -3.14 -6.03
N ALA A 267 -4.90 -4.18 -6.41
CA ALA A 267 -5.48 -5.45 -6.83
C ALA A 267 -6.37 -6.08 -5.75
N PHE A 268 -6.01 -5.88 -4.49
CA PHE A 268 -6.71 -6.49 -3.37
C PHE A 268 -7.89 -5.66 -2.86
N LEU A 269 -7.65 -4.39 -2.50
CA LEU A 269 -8.63 -3.50 -1.90
C LEU A 269 -9.57 -2.87 -2.93
N LYS A 270 -9.15 -2.72 -4.18
CA LYS A 270 -9.97 -2.16 -5.28
C LYS A 270 -10.46 -3.23 -6.25
N ASN A 271 -10.59 -4.46 -5.75
CA ASN A 271 -11.11 -5.57 -6.54
C ASN A 271 -12.60 -5.35 -6.90
N PRO A 272 -13.08 -5.86 -8.05
CA PRO A 272 -14.46 -5.65 -8.50
C PRO A 272 -15.48 -6.64 -7.92
N TYR A 273 -15.07 -7.57 -7.04
CA TYR A 273 -15.92 -8.69 -6.58
C TYR A 273 -16.58 -8.40 -5.24
N GLN A 274 -15.79 -7.94 -4.26
CA GLN A 274 -16.27 -7.73 -2.90
C GLN A 274 -15.45 -6.68 -2.15
N PRO A 275 -16.07 -5.89 -1.25
CA PRO A 275 -15.35 -5.10 -0.28
C PRO A 275 -14.50 -5.98 0.64
N VAL A 276 -13.32 -5.49 1.02
CA VAL A 276 -12.38 -6.24 1.86
C VAL A 276 -12.05 -5.46 3.13
N ASN A 277 -12.46 -6.00 4.27
CA ASN A 277 -12.11 -5.44 5.59
C ASN A 277 -10.78 -6.02 6.07
N VAL A 278 -9.74 -5.18 6.12
CA VAL A 278 -8.40 -5.60 6.53
C VAL A 278 -8.16 -5.26 7.99
N ALA A 279 -7.99 -6.27 8.82
CA ALA A 279 -7.68 -6.11 10.25
C ALA A 279 -6.18 -5.92 10.49
N GLU A 280 -5.33 -6.66 9.79
CA GLU A 280 -3.86 -6.64 9.99
C GLU A 280 -3.13 -6.69 8.64
N ILE A 281 -2.06 -5.91 8.51
CA ILE A 281 -1.08 -5.98 7.43
C ILE A 281 0.31 -6.08 8.05
N ALA A 282 0.98 -7.21 7.87
CA ALA A 282 2.35 -7.43 8.31
C ALA A 282 3.28 -7.52 7.10
N LEU A 283 4.34 -6.70 7.07
CA LEU A 283 5.38 -6.68 6.05
C LEU A 283 6.72 -7.04 6.68
N GLU A 284 7.42 -8.01 6.11
CA GLU A 284 8.82 -8.32 6.41
C GLU A 284 9.63 -8.06 5.12
N VAL A 285 10.57 -7.12 5.21
CA VAL A 285 11.31 -6.60 4.06
C VAL A 285 12.80 -6.81 4.30
N GLU A 286 13.48 -7.55 3.41
CA GLU A 286 14.92 -7.66 3.39
C GLU A 286 15.48 -6.94 2.16
N VAL A 287 16.30 -5.91 2.39
CA VAL A 287 16.93 -5.12 1.33
C VAL A 287 18.36 -5.60 1.13
N PHE A 288 18.74 -5.75 -0.14
CA PHE A 288 20.08 -6.13 -0.56
C PHE A 288 20.70 -4.98 -1.36
N PRO A 289 21.92 -4.51 -0.99
CA PRO A 289 22.64 -3.50 -1.77
C PRO A 289 22.99 -3.96 -3.19
N GLU A 290 23.08 -5.27 -3.41
CA GLU A 290 23.44 -5.86 -4.70
C GLU A 290 22.23 -5.91 -5.65
N ILE A 291 22.51 -5.78 -6.94
CA ILE A 291 21.57 -6.09 -8.02
C ILE A 291 21.59 -7.60 -8.26
N GLN A 292 20.57 -8.30 -7.78
CA GLN A 292 20.40 -9.75 -7.91
C GLN A 292 19.58 -10.07 -9.15
N ARG A 293 20.15 -9.73 -10.31
CA ARG A 293 19.59 -10.01 -11.65
C ARG A 293 20.51 -10.96 -12.42
N GLY A 294 19.98 -11.71 -13.38
CA GLY A 294 20.77 -12.55 -14.27
C GLY A 294 20.09 -12.88 -15.59
N TRP A 295 20.81 -13.58 -16.46
CA TRP A 295 20.33 -14.01 -17.78
C TRP A 295 20.45 -15.53 -17.91
N ILE A 296 19.41 -16.16 -18.41
CA ILE A 296 19.40 -17.58 -18.73
C ILE A 296 20.26 -17.79 -19.98
N LEU A 297 21.25 -18.68 -19.89
CA LEU A 297 22.14 -19.02 -21.00
C LEU A 297 21.71 -20.32 -21.68
N SER A 298 21.36 -21.32 -20.89
CA SER A 298 20.91 -22.63 -21.37
C SER A 298 20.18 -23.39 -20.27
N CYS A 299 19.49 -24.48 -20.64
CA CYS A 299 18.95 -25.44 -19.70
C CYS A 299 19.17 -26.88 -20.18
N ASP A 300 19.36 -27.79 -19.23
CA ASP A 300 19.59 -29.21 -19.47
C ASP A 300 18.65 -30.04 -18.60
N PHE A 301 17.83 -30.87 -19.25
CA PHE A 301 16.91 -31.81 -18.62
C PHE A 301 17.16 -33.23 -19.17
N PRO A 302 16.75 -34.28 -18.43
CA PRO A 302 16.89 -35.65 -18.90
C PRO A 302 16.19 -35.85 -20.25
N ARG A 303 16.88 -36.50 -21.20
CA ARG A 303 16.32 -36.78 -22.53
C ARG A 303 15.03 -37.60 -22.49
N ILE A 304 14.86 -38.43 -21.47
CA ILE A 304 13.65 -39.23 -21.25
C ILE A 304 13.11 -38.86 -19.88
N VAL A 305 11.87 -38.41 -19.85
CA VAL A 305 11.10 -38.10 -18.63
C VAL A 305 9.85 -38.96 -18.62
N LYS A 306 9.33 -39.27 -17.43
CA LYS A 306 8.12 -40.09 -17.30
C LYS A 306 6.96 -39.23 -16.85
N ARG A 307 5.79 -39.51 -17.40
CA ARG A 307 4.53 -38.89 -16.96
C ARG A 307 4.27 -39.16 -15.47
N GLY A 308 3.80 -38.14 -14.76
CA GLY A 308 3.55 -38.19 -13.31
C GLY A 308 4.79 -38.20 -12.43
N GLU A 309 6.00 -38.19 -12.99
CA GLU A 309 7.27 -38.10 -12.23
C GLU A 309 7.88 -36.70 -12.33
N VAL A 310 8.76 -36.39 -11.36
CA VAL A 310 9.54 -35.14 -11.34
C VAL A 310 10.77 -35.30 -12.22
N ALA A 311 10.92 -34.42 -13.22
CA ALA A 311 12.12 -34.28 -14.01
C ALA A 311 13.06 -33.25 -13.36
N ALA A 312 14.20 -33.72 -12.85
CA ALA A 312 15.25 -32.86 -12.31
C ALA A 312 16.22 -32.43 -13.42
N GLY A 313 16.36 -31.13 -13.62
CA GLY A 313 17.27 -30.52 -14.58
C GLY A 313 18.06 -29.37 -13.96
N LYS A 314 18.75 -28.62 -14.81
CA LYS A 314 19.46 -27.41 -14.41
C LYS A 314 19.38 -26.33 -15.47
N ALA A 315 19.35 -25.07 -15.05
CA ALA A 315 19.60 -23.93 -15.92
C ALA A 315 20.98 -23.35 -15.63
N THR A 316 21.75 -23.08 -16.67
CA THR A 316 22.99 -22.31 -16.58
C THR A 316 22.65 -20.84 -16.80
N VAL A 317 23.00 -19.99 -15.85
CA VAL A 317 22.65 -18.57 -15.82
C VAL A 317 23.91 -17.71 -15.65
N PHE A 318 23.91 -16.50 -16.21
CA PHE A 318 24.89 -15.47 -15.92
C PHE A 318 24.31 -14.48 -14.92
N LEU A 319 24.83 -14.47 -13.69
CA LEU A 319 24.39 -13.54 -12.64
C LEU A 319 25.19 -12.24 -12.70
N TYR A 320 24.49 -11.11 -12.58
CA TYR A 320 25.06 -9.76 -12.63
C TYR A 320 26.22 -9.62 -11.64
N ARG A 321 27.42 -9.34 -12.17
CA ARG A 321 28.69 -9.23 -11.41
C ARG A 321 29.10 -10.47 -10.59
N GLN A 322 28.43 -11.62 -10.75
CA GLN A 322 28.78 -12.88 -10.08
C GLN A 322 29.22 -13.99 -11.04
N GLY A 323 29.00 -13.80 -12.35
CA GLY A 323 29.43 -14.73 -13.39
C GLY A 323 28.47 -15.90 -13.58
N VAL A 324 28.97 -16.97 -14.20
CA VAL A 324 28.15 -18.14 -14.55
C VAL A 324 27.88 -19.01 -13.32
N ARG A 325 26.63 -19.43 -13.15
CA ARG A 325 26.14 -20.34 -12.11
C ARG A 325 25.16 -21.34 -12.70
N ASP A 326 25.10 -22.54 -12.11
CA ASP A 326 24.06 -23.52 -12.39
C ASP A 326 23.00 -23.45 -11.29
N VAL A 327 21.72 -23.41 -11.70
CA VAL A 327 20.54 -23.44 -10.82
C VAL A 327 19.81 -24.75 -11.05
N SER A 328 19.64 -25.55 -10.00
CA SER A 328 18.86 -26.78 -10.08
C SER A 328 17.37 -26.49 -10.19
N LEU A 329 16.70 -27.14 -11.13
CA LEU A 329 15.28 -26.95 -11.41
C LEU A 329 14.56 -28.30 -11.39
N GLN A 330 13.32 -28.31 -10.92
CA GLN A 330 12.48 -29.49 -10.89
C GLN A 330 11.14 -29.15 -11.54
N VAL A 331 10.72 -29.97 -12.50
CA VAL A 331 9.40 -29.83 -13.14
C VAL A 331 8.65 -31.15 -13.05
N THR A 332 7.40 -31.09 -12.60
CA THR A 332 6.51 -32.25 -12.56
C THR A 332 5.89 -32.44 -13.94
N VAL A 333 6.10 -33.61 -14.55
CA VAL A 333 5.47 -33.93 -15.83
C VAL A 333 4.04 -34.40 -15.57
N PRO A 334 3.00 -33.79 -16.14
CA PRO A 334 1.62 -34.21 -15.92
C PRO A 334 1.38 -35.67 -16.29
N SER A 335 0.56 -36.37 -15.50
CA SER A 335 0.27 -37.80 -15.71
C SER A 335 -0.55 -38.08 -16.96
N ASP A 336 -1.31 -37.10 -17.42
CA ASP A 336 -2.18 -37.10 -18.59
C ASP A 336 -1.48 -36.64 -19.88
N PHE A 337 -0.18 -36.33 -19.82
CA PHE A 337 0.60 -35.96 -20.99
C PHE A 337 0.71 -37.13 -21.99
N ALA A 338 0.44 -36.86 -23.27
CA ALA A 338 0.52 -37.87 -24.32
C ALA A 338 1.98 -38.27 -24.61
N PRO A 339 2.32 -39.58 -24.69
CA PRO A 339 3.68 -40.00 -24.98
C PRO A 339 4.20 -39.42 -26.29
N GLY A 340 5.43 -38.89 -26.28
CA GLY A 340 6.03 -38.28 -27.47
C GLY A 340 7.07 -37.21 -27.17
N GLU A 341 7.49 -36.51 -28.22
CA GLU A 341 8.41 -35.38 -28.10
C GLU A 341 7.74 -34.19 -27.41
N ALA A 342 8.42 -33.65 -26.40
CA ALA A 342 8.06 -32.42 -25.73
C ALA A 342 9.28 -31.50 -25.62
N GLU A 343 9.04 -30.26 -25.24
CA GLU A 343 10.07 -29.29 -24.95
C GLU A 343 9.81 -28.67 -23.59
N ILE A 344 10.80 -28.76 -22.70
CA ILE A 344 10.78 -28.05 -21.42
C ILE A 344 11.44 -26.70 -21.65
N VAL A 345 10.71 -25.62 -21.42
CA VAL A 345 11.19 -24.25 -21.54
C VAL A 345 11.32 -23.65 -20.16
N VAL A 346 12.49 -23.07 -19.88
CA VAL A 346 12.77 -22.26 -18.69
C VAL A 346 12.74 -20.80 -19.14
N ARG A 347 11.80 -20.02 -18.61
CA ARG A 347 11.64 -18.59 -18.95
C ARG A 347 11.82 -17.73 -17.71
N GLY A 348 12.69 -16.73 -17.78
CA GLY A 348 12.85 -15.75 -16.71
C GLY A 348 11.75 -14.69 -16.73
N ARG A 349 11.33 -14.20 -15.56
CA ARG A 349 10.26 -13.19 -15.40
C ARG A 349 10.75 -11.74 -15.35
N GLY A 350 12.06 -11.52 -15.38
CA GLY A 350 12.67 -10.19 -15.27
C GLY A 350 12.60 -9.33 -16.52
N GLY A 351 12.34 -9.93 -17.68
CA GLY A 351 12.28 -9.21 -18.95
C GLY A 351 10.91 -8.60 -19.19
N ASN A 352 10.87 -7.48 -19.91
CA ASN A 352 9.64 -6.99 -20.54
C ASN A 352 9.20 -8.00 -21.62
N SER A 353 8.57 -9.11 -21.23
CA SER A 353 7.71 -9.85 -22.14
C SER A 353 6.47 -8.99 -22.35
N GLY A 354 6.53 -8.10 -23.34
CA GLY A 354 5.45 -7.21 -23.77
C GLY A 354 4.23 -7.93 -24.35
N GLU A 355 3.93 -9.13 -23.88
CA GLU A 355 2.60 -9.68 -23.97
C GLU A 355 1.76 -8.97 -22.91
N SER A 356 1.11 -7.88 -23.33
CA SER A 356 -0.08 -7.40 -22.64
C SER A 356 -0.99 -8.60 -22.46
N ARG A 357 -1.02 -9.15 -21.24
CA ARG A 357 -2.02 -10.14 -20.84
C ARG A 357 -3.35 -9.39 -20.89
N GLU A 358 -4.08 -9.53 -22.00
CA GLU A 358 -5.47 -9.08 -22.05
C GLU A 358 -6.17 -9.74 -20.88
N GLY A 359 -6.58 -8.92 -19.91
CA GLY A 359 -7.21 -9.38 -18.68
C GLY A 359 -8.50 -10.08 -19.05
N THR A 360 -8.48 -11.40 -19.07
CA THR A 360 -9.69 -12.20 -19.09
C THR A 360 -10.33 -12.00 -17.73
N PHE A 361 -11.52 -11.38 -17.68
CA PHE A 361 -12.23 -11.22 -16.43
C PHE A 361 -12.57 -12.61 -15.89
N THR A 362 -12.04 -12.96 -14.72
CA THR A 362 -12.31 -14.26 -14.08
C THR A 362 -13.63 -14.18 -13.30
N ALA A 363 -14.32 -15.30 -13.12
CA ALA A 363 -15.55 -15.31 -12.32
C ALA A 363 -15.28 -15.33 -10.80
N ASP A 364 -14.05 -15.65 -10.39
CA ASP A 364 -13.66 -15.90 -9.01
C ASP A 364 -12.62 -14.88 -8.50
N PHE A 365 -12.80 -14.43 -7.26
CA PHE A 365 -11.93 -13.44 -6.61
C PHE A 365 -10.52 -13.97 -6.36
N GLN A 366 -10.36 -15.24 -5.97
CA GLN A 366 -9.04 -15.82 -5.72
C GLN A 366 -8.28 -15.99 -7.04
N GLU A 367 -8.96 -16.43 -8.10
CA GLU A 367 -8.36 -16.52 -9.43
C GLU A 367 -7.93 -15.14 -9.95
N TYR A 368 -8.78 -14.12 -9.79
CA TYR A 368 -8.45 -12.73 -10.13
C TYR A 368 -7.23 -12.23 -9.36
N LEU A 369 -7.21 -12.45 -8.05
CA LEU A 369 -6.14 -11.99 -7.19
C LEU A 369 -4.82 -12.69 -7.56
N ASN A 370 -4.83 -14.00 -7.72
CA ASN A 370 -3.66 -14.78 -8.14
C ASN A 370 -3.13 -14.28 -9.49
N GLN A 371 -4.00 -14.00 -10.46
CA GLN A 371 -3.60 -13.42 -11.74
C GLN A 371 -2.94 -12.05 -11.56
N LYS A 372 -3.53 -11.17 -10.75
CA LYS A 372 -2.97 -9.82 -10.51
C LYS A 372 -1.65 -9.87 -9.75
N LEU A 373 -1.49 -10.76 -8.78
CA LEU A 373 -0.22 -10.94 -8.07
C LEU A 373 0.83 -11.56 -9.02
N ASP A 374 0.46 -12.50 -9.89
CA ASP A 374 1.37 -13.07 -10.90
C ASP A 374 1.88 -12.01 -11.88
N GLU A 375 1.06 -11.02 -12.26
CA GLU A 375 1.47 -9.86 -13.08
C GLU A 375 2.52 -8.96 -12.38
N LEU A 376 2.66 -9.05 -11.06
CA LEU A 376 3.62 -8.27 -10.26
C LEU A 376 4.92 -9.04 -9.96
N ARG A 377 4.97 -10.34 -10.26
CA ARG A 377 6.16 -11.17 -10.06
C ARG A 377 7.21 -10.88 -11.13
N SER A 378 8.42 -10.58 -10.69
CA SER A 378 9.61 -10.57 -11.55
C SER A 378 10.63 -11.65 -11.15
N ASP A 379 10.38 -12.32 -10.04
CA ASP A 379 11.27 -13.29 -9.43
C ASP A 379 11.22 -14.65 -10.13
N GLY A 380 12.35 -15.36 -10.07
CA GLY A 380 12.38 -16.76 -10.44
C GLY A 380 12.22 -17.03 -11.93
N VAL A 381 11.68 -18.22 -12.21
CA VAL A 381 11.46 -18.73 -13.58
C VAL A 381 10.10 -19.41 -13.70
N ASP A 382 9.56 -19.36 -14.91
CA ASP A 382 8.48 -20.24 -15.34
C ASP A 382 9.07 -21.48 -16.02
N LEU A 383 8.62 -22.65 -15.58
CA LEU A 383 8.87 -23.92 -16.23
C LEU A 383 7.64 -24.30 -17.04
N GLU A 384 7.77 -24.29 -18.36
CA GLU A 384 6.71 -24.62 -19.32
C GLU A 384 7.01 -25.95 -20.00
N ILE A 385 6.02 -26.84 -20.07
CA ILE A 385 6.11 -28.04 -20.91
C ILE A 385 5.28 -27.78 -22.17
N LEU A 386 5.93 -27.73 -23.32
CA LEU A 386 5.30 -27.54 -24.61
C LEU A 386 5.09 -28.90 -25.29
N ALA A 387 3.83 -29.19 -25.64
CA ALA A 387 3.52 -30.34 -26.48
C ALA A 387 3.77 -29.98 -27.95
N LYS A 388 4.36 -30.91 -28.71
CA LYS A 388 4.56 -30.73 -30.15
C LYS A 388 3.23 -31.01 -30.86
N GLY A 389 2.43 -29.96 -31.07
CA GLY A 389 1.20 -30.01 -31.86
C GLY A 389 1.49 -30.18 -33.36
N SER A 390 0.44 -30.54 -34.12
CA SER A 390 0.43 -30.44 -35.58
C SER A 390 0.84 -29.03 -35.97
N VAL A 391 1.93 -28.88 -36.71
CA VAL A 391 2.52 -27.61 -37.15
C VAL A 391 1.42 -26.64 -37.64
N PRO A 392 1.41 -25.35 -37.20
CA PRO A 392 2.53 -24.61 -36.63
C PRO A 392 2.41 -24.21 -35.15
N GLN A 393 1.45 -24.71 -34.36
CA GLN A 393 1.29 -24.26 -32.97
C GLN A 393 1.86 -25.25 -31.95
N LYS A 394 2.85 -24.78 -31.16
CA LYS A 394 3.21 -25.39 -29.86
C LYS A 394 2.22 -24.88 -28.82
N THR A 395 1.59 -25.77 -28.07
CA THR A 395 0.65 -25.39 -27.01
C THR A 395 1.31 -25.63 -25.66
N THR A 396 1.31 -24.61 -24.78
CA THR A 396 1.75 -24.77 -23.40
C THR A 396 0.80 -25.72 -22.68
N TYR A 397 1.33 -26.87 -22.26
CA TYR A 397 0.55 -27.91 -21.60
C TYR A 397 0.44 -27.63 -20.10
N THR A 398 1.55 -27.25 -19.47
CA THR A 398 1.59 -26.82 -18.07
C THR A 398 2.63 -25.72 -17.91
N ARG A 399 2.40 -24.85 -16.93
CA ARG A 399 3.30 -23.79 -16.50
C ARG A 399 3.38 -23.83 -14.97
N THR A 400 4.59 -23.90 -14.43
CA THR A 400 4.83 -23.85 -12.98
C THR A 400 5.84 -22.75 -12.69
N HIS A 401 5.50 -21.84 -11.78
CA HIS A 401 6.43 -20.83 -11.29
C HIS A 401 7.34 -21.42 -10.21
N VAL A 402 8.62 -21.09 -10.28
CA VAL A 402 9.62 -21.45 -9.27
C VAL A 402 10.24 -20.17 -8.74
N PHE A 403 9.95 -19.84 -7.47
CA PHE A 403 10.56 -18.71 -6.78
C PHE A 403 12.07 -18.89 -6.68
N LEU A 404 12.81 -17.83 -7.00
CA LEU A 404 14.25 -17.72 -6.76
C LEU A 404 14.53 -16.31 -6.23
N PRO A 405 15.47 -16.13 -5.28
CA PRO A 405 15.82 -14.82 -4.70
C PRO A 405 16.73 -14.01 -5.65
N PHE A 406 16.37 -13.98 -6.94
CA PHE A 406 16.98 -13.18 -7.99
C PHE A 406 16.05 -13.15 -9.22
N VAL A 407 16.19 -12.08 -10.00
CA VAL A 407 15.41 -11.83 -11.22
C VAL A 407 16.16 -12.38 -12.43
N LEU A 408 15.55 -13.29 -13.20
CA LEU A 408 16.16 -13.87 -14.40
C LEU A 408 15.50 -13.35 -15.69
N GLU A 409 16.29 -13.17 -16.74
CA GLU A 409 15.83 -12.78 -18.08
C GLU A 409 16.21 -13.79 -19.15
N GLY A 410 15.46 -13.76 -20.24
CA GLY A 410 15.62 -14.66 -21.37
C GLY A 410 14.91 -15.99 -21.17
N ASP A 411 15.14 -16.89 -22.10
CA ASP A 411 14.58 -18.23 -22.08
C ASP A 411 15.58 -19.24 -22.64
N ALA A 412 15.48 -20.48 -22.19
CA ALA A 412 16.18 -21.62 -22.76
C ALA A 412 15.25 -22.82 -22.81
N SER A 413 15.49 -23.72 -23.75
CA SER A 413 14.69 -24.93 -23.90
C SER A 413 15.53 -26.19 -23.99
N SER A 414 14.95 -27.29 -23.52
CA SER A 414 15.51 -28.64 -23.60
C SER A 414 14.49 -29.59 -24.20
N LYS A 415 14.87 -30.32 -25.24
CA LYS A 415 14.01 -31.33 -25.87
C LYS A 415 14.03 -32.61 -25.04
N VAL A 416 12.84 -33.12 -24.74
CA VAL A 416 12.66 -34.35 -23.97
C VAL A 416 11.67 -35.28 -24.66
N TRP A 417 11.79 -36.57 -24.37
CA TRP A 417 10.81 -37.58 -24.72
C TRP A 417 10.01 -37.93 -23.47
N VAL A 418 8.69 -37.75 -23.52
CA VAL A 418 7.79 -38.13 -22.43
C VAL A 418 7.32 -39.56 -22.65
N ASN A 419 7.58 -40.43 -21.68
CA ASN A 419 7.22 -41.85 -21.67
C ASN A 419 6.05 -42.17 -20.73
#